data_AF-A0AAU6B5M7-F1
#
_entry.id   AF-A0AAU6B5M7-F1
#
_cell.length_a   1.000
_cell.length_b   1.000
_cell.length_c   1.000
_cell.angle_alpha   90.00
_cell.angle_beta   90.00
_cell.angle_gamma   90.00
#
_symmetry.space_group_name_H-M   'P 1'
#
loop_
_entity.id
_entity.type
_entity.pdbx_description
1 polymer ?
#
loop_
_entity_poly.entity_id
_entity_poly.type
_entity_poly.pdbx_seq_one_letter_code
_entity_poly.pdbx_strand_id
1 'polypeptide(L)'
;MTARPESERVHAWEPDPEVPAGALPLFGQFMVKFRRRAAGETVIAALITLDGVAQFFAGRDLVMPILLVAIFGAYLGPSVYNLAVSLWMKPLLEARFDLIECAPDAAFAAGSKIGVRLSDGRWLRAKLPKGMRLQLAGRRRLWLLRLGDRAVVTVPGVLLVRSARIQDEPISGAQPLPVASVEPTSPRLDPVLTAHRRDTARGWTGFVVAFLALFAWVSWFSVDFARATPWAVIPVAIVLLLSGLTTLMMVGSIILMLRPVPHDTWTELRVVLDGPIQFNGRGMARFRGRATLPDGRPITFRGALVPVSVAANIAATGRLWTAGLPRPRKSAPVGVPGHAVFGAVRFGSPHRPHRTG
;
A
#
# COMPACT_ATOMS: atom_id res chain seq x y z
N MET A 1 -22.05 29.09 20.81
CA MET A 1 -21.05 28.33 20.03
C MET A 1 -20.96 26.94 20.62
N THR A 2 -21.81 26.03 20.15
CA THR A 2 -21.79 24.62 20.56
C THR A 2 -20.56 23.95 19.93
N ALA A 3 -19.65 23.46 20.77
CA ALA A 3 -18.49 22.71 20.33
C ALA A 3 -18.95 21.47 19.55
N ARG A 4 -18.59 21.41 18.26
CA ARG A 4 -18.74 20.22 17.44
C ARG A 4 -17.96 19.05 18.08
N PRO A 5 -18.50 17.82 18.08
CA PRO A 5 -17.83 16.67 18.68
C PRO A 5 -16.45 16.46 18.06
N GLU A 6 -15.45 16.20 18.91
CA GLU A 6 -14.02 16.16 18.57
C GLU A 6 -13.66 15.06 17.53
N SER A 7 -14.58 14.12 17.28
CA SER A 7 -14.49 13.10 16.23
C SER A 7 -14.55 13.66 14.79
N GLU A 8 -15.01 14.91 14.61
CA GLU A 8 -14.92 15.71 13.37
C GLU A 8 -13.54 16.34 13.13
N ARG A 9 -12.61 16.32 14.09
CA ARG A 9 -11.33 17.05 13.98
C ARG A 9 -10.35 16.41 12.97
N VAL A 10 -10.38 15.10 12.80
CA VAL A 10 -9.45 14.36 11.93
C VAL A 10 -10.08 14.11 10.58
N HIS A 11 -9.84 15.01 9.63
CA HIS A 11 -10.21 14.81 8.23
C HIS A 11 -9.25 13.84 7.55
N ALA A 12 -9.79 13.00 6.67
CA ALA A 12 -9.05 12.08 5.84
C ALA A 12 -9.49 12.25 4.37
N TRP A 13 -8.68 11.75 3.44
CA TRP A 13 -9.07 11.71 2.03
C TRP A 13 -10.29 10.82 1.84
N GLU A 14 -11.29 11.32 1.15
CA GLU A 14 -12.47 10.58 0.72
C GLU A 14 -12.64 10.79 -0.80
N PRO A 15 -13.10 9.78 -1.56
CA PRO A 15 -13.51 9.96 -2.95
C PRO A 15 -14.60 11.03 -3.09
N ASP A 16 -14.55 11.80 -4.19
CA ASP A 16 -15.67 12.66 -4.58
C ASP A 16 -16.76 11.79 -5.23
N PRO A 17 -17.98 11.73 -4.67
CA PRO A 17 -19.06 10.90 -5.21
C PRO A 17 -19.58 11.39 -6.56
N GLU A 18 -19.38 12.67 -6.91
CA GLU A 18 -19.88 13.25 -8.15
C GLU A 18 -18.98 12.93 -9.36
N VAL A 19 -17.75 12.49 -9.09
CA VAL A 19 -16.72 12.28 -10.09
C VAL A 19 -16.51 10.77 -10.33
N PRO A 20 -16.47 10.31 -11.60
CA PRO A 20 -16.10 8.93 -11.90
C PRO A 20 -14.74 8.56 -11.30
N ALA A 21 -14.59 7.33 -10.83
CA ALA A 21 -13.39 6.88 -10.13
C ALA A 21 -12.11 7.13 -10.94
N GLY A 22 -12.13 6.89 -12.25
CA GLY A 22 -11.00 7.14 -13.16
C GLY A 22 -10.63 8.61 -13.33
N ALA A 23 -11.54 9.54 -13.04
CA ALA A 23 -11.32 10.98 -13.09
C ALA A 23 -10.87 11.57 -11.74
N LEU A 24 -10.97 10.80 -10.65
CA LEU A 24 -10.51 11.26 -9.33
C LEU A 24 -9.00 11.58 -9.34
N PRO A 25 -8.61 12.76 -8.81
CA PRO A 25 -7.21 13.11 -8.63
C PRO A 25 -6.45 12.04 -7.84
N LEU A 26 -5.21 11.76 -8.25
CA LEU A 26 -4.32 10.70 -7.73
C LEU A 26 -4.81 9.25 -7.97
N PHE A 27 -6.08 8.93 -7.75
CA PHE A 27 -6.58 7.55 -7.92
C PHE A 27 -6.59 7.11 -9.38
N GLY A 28 -7.20 7.88 -10.29
CA GLY A 28 -7.23 7.54 -11.71
C GLY A 28 -5.83 7.44 -12.32
N GLN A 29 -4.98 8.42 -12.01
CA GLN A 29 -3.57 8.42 -12.41
C GLN A 29 -2.78 7.23 -11.81
N PHE A 30 -3.05 6.84 -10.57
CA PHE A 30 -2.47 5.64 -9.95
C PHE A 30 -2.85 4.38 -10.72
N MET A 31 -4.13 4.22 -11.08
CA MET A 31 -4.62 3.07 -11.84
C MET A 31 -3.98 2.98 -13.22
N VAL A 32 -3.79 4.10 -13.92
CA VAL A 32 -3.06 4.14 -15.21
C VAL A 32 -1.62 3.66 -15.05
N LYS A 33 -0.89 4.19 -14.06
CA LYS A 33 0.51 3.80 -13.81
C LYS A 33 0.64 2.37 -13.31
N PHE A 34 -0.29 1.90 -12.49
CA PHE A 34 -0.36 0.52 -12.02
C PHE A 34 -0.53 -0.44 -13.19
N ARG A 35 -1.49 -0.19 -14.09
CA ARG A 35 -1.71 -0.99 -15.30
C ARG A 35 -0.49 -0.99 -16.23
N ARG A 36 0.08 0.18 -16.53
CA ARG A 36 1.28 0.28 -17.39
C ARG A 36 2.45 -0.51 -16.82
N ARG A 37 2.67 -0.42 -15.51
CA ARG A 37 3.69 -1.19 -14.81
C ARG A 37 3.40 -2.68 -14.86
N ALA A 38 2.18 -3.11 -14.54
CA ALA A 38 1.81 -4.52 -14.54
C ALA A 38 1.98 -5.15 -15.94
N ALA A 39 1.59 -4.42 -16.99
CA ALA A 39 1.83 -4.83 -18.37
C ALA A 39 3.33 -4.96 -18.68
N GLY A 40 4.13 -3.94 -18.35
CA GLY A 40 5.59 -3.98 -18.56
C GLY A 40 6.29 -5.11 -17.80
N GLU A 41 5.97 -5.28 -16.50
CA GLU A 41 6.52 -6.36 -15.68
C GLU A 41 6.12 -7.75 -16.24
N THR A 42 4.89 -7.90 -16.72
CA THR A 42 4.42 -9.14 -17.35
C THR A 42 5.17 -9.46 -18.65
N VAL A 43 5.30 -8.47 -19.55
CA VAL A 43 6.00 -8.67 -20.83
C VAL A 43 7.47 -9.01 -20.61
N ILE A 44 8.16 -8.25 -19.75
CA ILE A 44 9.58 -8.50 -19.45
C ILE A 44 9.76 -9.89 -18.81
N ALA A 45 8.93 -10.24 -17.82
CA ALA A 45 9.01 -11.54 -17.18
C ALA A 45 8.75 -12.67 -18.19
N ALA A 46 7.74 -12.53 -19.06
CA ALA A 46 7.41 -13.51 -20.08
C ALA A 46 8.55 -13.70 -21.09
N LEU A 47 9.11 -12.60 -21.64
CA LEU A 47 10.21 -12.67 -22.59
C LEU A 47 11.45 -13.35 -21.99
N ILE A 48 11.83 -13.01 -20.76
CA ILE A 48 12.99 -13.63 -20.11
C ILE A 48 12.73 -15.09 -19.75
N THR A 49 11.50 -15.44 -19.36
CA THR A 49 11.11 -16.84 -19.12
C THR A 49 11.18 -17.66 -20.40
N LEU A 50 10.64 -17.12 -21.51
CA LEU A 50 10.67 -17.78 -22.82
C LEU A 50 12.09 -17.93 -23.36
N ASP A 51 12.94 -16.92 -23.16
CA ASP A 51 14.37 -17.02 -23.50
C ASP A 51 15.05 -18.14 -22.70
N GLY A 52 14.80 -18.23 -21.39
CA GLY A 52 15.27 -19.35 -20.57
C GLY A 52 14.80 -20.71 -21.12
N VAL A 53 13.51 -20.85 -21.46
CA VAL A 53 12.99 -22.09 -22.07
C VAL A 53 13.67 -22.40 -23.41
N ALA A 54 13.85 -21.40 -24.28
CA ALA A 54 14.51 -21.57 -25.57
C ALA A 54 15.96 -22.00 -25.41
N GLN A 55 16.71 -21.40 -24.48
CA GLN A 55 18.09 -21.78 -24.19
C GLN A 55 18.20 -23.23 -23.67
N PHE A 56 17.23 -23.69 -22.86
CA PHE A 56 17.15 -25.08 -22.39
C PHE A 56 17.03 -26.06 -23.57
N PHE A 57 16.08 -25.82 -24.48
CA PHE A 57 15.87 -26.69 -25.65
C PHE A 57 16.97 -26.57 -26.71
N ALA A 58 17.69 -25.45 -26.76
CA ALA A 58 18.85 -25.27 -27.64
C ALA A 58 20.12 -26.02 -27.16
N GLY A 59 20.04 -26.77 -26.05
CA GLY A 59 21.18 -27.51 -25.51
C GLY A 59 22.30 -26.63 -24.97
N ARG A 60 22.00 -25.37 -24.62
CA ARG A 60 22.93 -24.52 -23.86
C ARG A 60 23.05 -25.04 -22.43
N ASP A 61 24.11 -24.64 -21.73
CA ASP A 61 24.35 -24.94 -20.31
C ASP A 61 23.02 -24.91 -19.52
N LEU A 62 22.72 -25.98 -18.79
CA LEU A 62 21.43 -26.22 -18.12
C LEU A 62 21.11 -25.16 -17.05
N VAL A 63 22.15 -24.56 -16.46
CA VAL A 63 22.01 -23.76 -15.24
C VAL A 63 21.36 -22.40 -15.49
N MET A 64 21.84 -21.64 -16.48
CA MET A 64 21.29 -20.32 -16.81
C MET A 64 19.80 -20.37 -17.24
N PRO A 65 19.38 -21.29 -18.14
CA PRO A 65 17.98 -21.54 -18.46
C PRO A 65 17.11 -21.79 -17.22
N ILE A 66 17.54 -22.67 -16.32
CA ILE A 66 16.78 -22.98 -15.11
C ILE A 66 16.70 -21.75 -14.20
N LEU A 67 17.79 -20.99 -14.03
CA LEU A 67 17.81 -19.76 -13.25
C LEU A 67 16.82 -18.72 -13.79
N LEU A 68 16.83 -18.49 -15.11
CA LEU A 68 15.93 -17.54 -15.75
C LEU A 68 14.47 -17.98 -15.62
N VAL A 69 14.16 -19.25 -15.88
CA VAL A 69 12.80 -19.79 -15.75
C VAL A 69 12.33 -19.79 -14.30
N ALA A 70 13.18 -20.16 -13.35
CA ALA A 70 12.82 -20.17 -11.93
C ALA A 70 12.50 -18.76 -11.42
N ILE A 71 13.37 -17.78 -11.68
CA ILE A 71 13.17 -16.41 -11.20
C ILE A 71 12.02 -15.73 -11.94
N PHE A 72 12.10 -15.68 -13.27
CA PHE A 72 11.16 -14.88 -14.07
C PHE A 72 9.83 -15.60 -14.28
N GLY A 73 9.82 -16.94 -14.30
CA GLY A 73 8.59 -17.73 -14.30
C GLY A 73 7.84 -17.62 -12.98
N ALA A 74 8.53 -17.67 -11.83
CA ALA A 74 7.90 -17.41 -10.53
C ALA A 74 7.38 -15.96 -10.43
N TYR A 75 8.09 -14.99 -11.02
CA TYR A 75 7.68 -13.59 -11.05
C TYR A 75 6.55 -13.30 -12.05
N LEU A 76 6.40 -14.12 -13.09
CA LEU A 76 5.39 -13.97 -14.12
C LEU A 76 3.97 -14.14 -13.54
N GLY A 77 3.76 -15.11 -12.65
CA GLY A 77 2.45 -15.35 -12.01
C GLY A 77 1.87 -14.10 -11.32
N PRO A 78 2.57 -13.50 -10.34
CA PRO A 78 2.15 -12.25 -9.71
C PRO A 78 1.97 -11.08 -10.69
N SER A 79 2.81 -10.99 -11.74
CA SER A 79 2.73 -9.93 -12.75
C SER A 79 1.47 -10.05 -13.60
N VAL A 80 1.16 -11.27 -14.08
CA VAL A 80 -0.07 -11.60 -14.80
C VAL A 80 -1.28 -11.35 -13.92
N TYR A 81 -1.24 -11.77 -12.65
CA TYR A 81 -2.31 -11.48 -11.69
C TYR A 81 -2.57 -9.98 -11.55
N ASN A 82 -1.53 -9.17 -11.36
CA ASN A 82 -1.66 -7.71 -11.25
C ASN A 82 -2.22 -7.09 -12.54
N LEU A 83 -1.80 -7.58 -13.71
CA LEU A 83 -2.32 -7.14 -15.00
C LEU A 83 -3.80 -7.49 -15.13
N ALA A 84 -4.19 -8.74 -14.84
CA ALA A 84 -5.57 -9.20 -14.86
C ALA A 84 -6.46 -8.37 -13.92
N VAL A 85 -6.01 -8.11 -12.69
CA VAL A 85 -6.72 -7.22 -11.75
C VAL A 85 -6.85 -5.81 -12.33
N SER A 86 -5.82 -5.26 -12.96
CA SER A 86 -5.87 -3.92 -13.55
C SER A 86 -6.84 -3.82 -14.73
N LEU A 87 -6.97 -4.89 -15.53
CA LEU A 87 -7.92 -4.97 -16.64
C LEU A 87 -9.34 -5.16 -16.13
N TRP A 88 -9.52 -6.02 -15.12
CA TRP A 88 -10.78 -6.22 -14.42
C TRP A 88 -11.31 -4.93 -13.77
N MET A 89 -10.41 -4.08 -13.27
CA MET A 89 -10.73 -2.76 -12.71
C MET A 89 -11.15 -1.72 -13.76
N LYS A 90 -10.78 -1.88 -15.03
CA LYS A 90 -11.00 -0.86 -16.07
C LYS A 90 -12.46 -0.38 -16.15
N PRO A 91 -13.48 -1.25 -16.27
CA PRO A 91 -14.87 -0.78 -16.37
C PRO A 91 -15.39 -0.18 -15.04
N LEU A 92 -14.82 -0.54 -13.90
CA LEU A 92 -15.16 0.10 -12.62
C LEU A 92 -14.68 1.56 -12.56
N LEU A 93 -13.67 1.96 -13.34
CA LEU A 93 -13.18 3.34 -13.35
C LEU A 93 -14.18 4.34 -13.95
N GLU A 94 -15.17 3.87 -14.69
CA GLU A 94 -16.24 4.70 -15.25
C GLU A 94 -17.37 4.90 -14.24
N ALA A 95 -17.46 4.04 -13.22
CA ALA A 95 -18.43 4.15 -12.15
C ALA A 95 -18.00 5.21 -11.09
N ARG A 96 -18.95 5.61 -10.25
CA ARG A 96 -18.74 6.56 -9.14
C ARG A 96 -18.66 5.82 -7.81
N PHE A 97 -18.05 6.46 -6.83
CA PHE A 97 -17.99 5.93 -5.48
C PHE A 97 -19.28 6.26 -4.72
N ASP A 98 -19.97 5.24 -4.26
CA ASP A 98 -21.13 5.33 -3.37
C ASP A 98 -20.65 5.26 -1.92
N LEU A 99 -21.04 6.23 -1.09
CA LEU A 99 -20.81 6.16 0.35
C LEU A 99 -21.81 5.19 0.98
N ILE A 100 -21.30 4.26 1.78
CA ILE A 100 -22.11 3.37 2.61
C ILE A 100 -21.85 3.67 4.06
N GLU A 101 -22.89 4.19 4.72
CA GLU A 101 -22.95 4.35 6.16
C GLU A 101 -23.57 3.09 6.77
N CYS A 102 -22.76 2.34 7.49
CA CYS A 102 -23.17 1.09 8.11
C CYS A 102 -23.93 1.40 9.40
N ALA A 103 -25.20 0.99 9.48
CA ALA A 103 -25.87 0.92 10.76
C ALA A 103 -25.07 0.01 11.74
N PRO A 104 -25.18 0.23 13.07
CA PRO A 104 -24.41 -0.54 14.06
C PRO A 104 -24.56 -2.07 13.91
N ASP A 105 -25.74 -2.51 13.49
CA ASP A 105 -26.16 -3.89 13.26
C ASP A 105 -26.06 -4.35 11.79
N ALA A 106 -25.63 -3.49 10.86
CA ALA A 106 -25.54 -3.81 9.43
C ALA A 106 -24.17 -4.31 8.98
N ALA A 107 -23.15 -4.30 9.85
CA ALA A 107 -21.80 -4.74 9.54
C ALA A 107 -21.38 -5.93 10.39
N PHE A 108 -20.88 -6.97 9.73
CA PHE A 108 -20.50 -8.25 10.32
C PHE A 108 -19.10 -8.67 9.88
N ALA A 109 -18.46 -9.51 10.68
CA ALA A 109 -17.16 -10.08 10.37
C ALA A 109 -17.09 -11.59 10.60
N ALA A 110 -16.37 -12.27 9.72
CA ALA A 110 -15.95 -13.66 9.87
C ALA A 110 -14.45 -13.75 9.54
N GLY A 111 -13.61 -13.72 10.58
CA GLY A 111 -12.15 -13.69 10.43
C GLY A 111 -11.65 -12.44 9.69
N SER A 112 -11.16 -12.61 8.46
CA SER A 112 -10.69 -11.49 7.60
C SER A 112 -11.76 -10.98 6.63
N LYS A 113 -12.91 -11.65 6.56
CA LYS A 113 -14.02 -11.27 5.69
C LYS A 113 -14.97 -10.35 6.47
N ILE A 114 -15.50 -9.35 5.78
CA ILE A 114 -16.56 -8.46 6.27
C ILE A 114 -17.77 -8.57 5.37
N GLY A 115 -18.95 -8.54 6.00
CA GLY A 115 -20.26 -8.52 5.35
C GLY A 115 -20.96 -7.23 5.75
N VAL A 116 -21.40 -6.44 4.79
CA VAL A 116 -22.18 -5.23 5.05
C VAL A 116 -23.49 -5.34 4.29
N ARG A 117 -24.61 -5.15 5.00
CA ARG A 117 -25.93 -5.13 4.37
C ARG A 117 -26.10 -3.82 3.59
N LEU A 118 -26.49 -3.94 2.33
CA LEU A 118 -26.78 -2.83 1.42
C LEU A 118 -28.25 -2.41 1.55
N SER A 119 -28.56 -1.21 1.04
CA SER A 119 -29.93 -0.67 1.04
C SER A 119 -30.91 -1.50 0.21
N ASP A 120 -30.42 -2.23 -0.80
CA ASP A 120 -31.20 -3.17 -1.62
C ASP A 120 -31.43 -4.53 -0.94
N GLY A 121 -30.99 -4.68 0.32
CA GLY A 121 -31.13 -5.91 1.10
C GLY A 121 -30.03 -6.96 0.86
N ARG A 122 -29.22 -6.80 -0.18
CA ARG A 122 -28.10 -7.71 -0.49
C ARG A 122 -26.89 -7.43 0.40
N TRP A 123 -25.90 -8.30 0.31
CA TRP A 123 -24.71 -8.30 1.15
C TRP A 123 -23.44 -8.02 0.35
N LEU A 124 -22.76 -6.94 0.73
CA LEU A 124 -21.41 -6.65 0.31
C LEU A 124 -20.42 -7.51 1.10
N ARG A 125 -19.73 -8.42 0.41
CA ARG A 125 -18.70 -9.30 0.98
C ARG A 125 -17.32 -8.86 0.50
N ALA A 126 -16.44 -8.52 1.44
CA ALA A 126 -15.06 -8.13 1.12
C ALA A 126 -14.05 -8.76 2.09
N LYS A 127 -12.80 -8.95 1.64
CA LYS A 127 -11.69 -9.31 2.52
C LYS A 127 -10.91 -8.06 2.89
N LEU A 128 -10.95 -7.67 4.17
CA LEU A 128 -10.27 -6.48 4.65
C LEU A 128 -9.15 -6.85 5.65
N PRO A 129 -7.94 -6.25 5.50
CA PRO A 129 -6.91 -6.29 6.53
C PRO A 129 -7.44 -5.83 7.89
N LYS A 130 -6.84 -6.30 8.97
CA LYS A 130 -7.26 -6.02 10.35
C LYS A 130 -7.33 -4.52 10.62
N GLY A 131 -6.36 -3.73 10.14
CA GLY A 131 -6.38 -2.27 10.28
C GLY A 131 -7.66 -1.64 9.69
N MET A 132 -8.00 -1.97 8.44
CA MET A 132 -9.22 -1.46 7.78
C MET A 132 -10.50 -1.95 8.47
N ARG A 133 -10.52 -3.19 9.00
CA ARG A 133 -11.66 -3.71 9.76
C ARG A 133 -11.89 -2.97 11.07
N LEU A 134 -10.82 -2.66 11.80
CA LEU A 134 -10.89 -1.85 13.02
C LEU A 134 -11.35 -0.42 12.71
N GLN A 135 -10.85 0.16 11.62
CA GLN A 135 -11.30 1.47 11.16
C GLN A 135 -12.79 1.46 10.79
N LEU A 136 -13.26 0.43 10.08
CA LEU A 136 -14.68 0.26 9.76
C LEU A 136 -15.53 0.05 11.03
N ALA A 137 -15.03 -0.71 12.00
CA ALA A 137 -15.70 -0.97 13.27
C ALA A 137 -15.96 0.30 14.08
N GLY A 138 -15.04 1.26 14.02
CA GLY A 138 -15.20 2.58 14.66
C GLY A 138 -16.00 3.55 13.81
N ARG A 139 -15.58 3.80 12.56
CA ARG A 139 -16.13 4.88 11.72
C ARG A 139 -17.43 4.52 11.02
N ARG A 140 -17.74 3.22 10.85
CA ARG A 140 -18.95 2.71 10.19
C ARG A 140 -19.21 3.30 8.81
N ARG A 141 -18.15 3.65 8.09
CA ARG A 141 -18.20 4.24 6.76
C ARG A 141 -17.25 3.50 5.82
N LEU A 142 -17.75 3.17 4.64
CA LEU A 142 -16.96 2.62 3.55
C LEU A 142 -17.40 3.22 2.22
N TRP A 143 -16.47 3.28 1.28
CA TRP A 143 -16.73 3.72 -0.08
C TRP A 143 -16.79 2.51 -1.00
N LEU A 144 -17.88 2.40 -1.76
CA LEU A 144 -18.18 1.30 -2.66
C LEU A 144 -18.09 1.77 -4.10
N LEU A 145 -17.44 1.00 -4.96
CA LEU A 145 -17.48 1.17 -6.40
C LEU A 145 -18.01 -0.13 -7.00
N ARG A 146 -19.20 -0.09 -7.61
CA ARG A 146 -19.96 -1.29 -8.04
C ARG A 146 -20.17 -1.33 -9.55
N LEU A 147 -20.22 -2.56 -10.08
CA LEU A 147 -20.57 -2.87 -11.46
C LEU A 147 -21.27 -4.23 -11.50
N GLY A 148 -22.61 -4.21 -11.44
CA GLY A 148 -23.41 -5.41 -11.17
C GLY A 148 -23.04 -5.99 -9.80
N ASP A 149 -22.80 -7.30 -9.74
CA ASP A 149 -22.43 -7.99 -8.49
C ASP A 149 -20.93 -7.91 -8.16
N ARG A 150 -20.15 -7.30 -9.04
CA ARG A 150 -18.72 -7.02 -8.81
C ARG A 150 -18.59 -5.67 -8.12
N ALA A 151 -17.71 -5.60 -7.13
CA ALA A 151 -17.43 -4.34 -6.50
C ALA A 151 -15.99 -4.24 -6.01
N VAL A 152 -15.58 -3.02 -5.69
CA VAL A 152 -14.43 -2.78 -4.84
C VAL A 152 -14.81 -1.82 -3.72
N VAL A 153 -14.11 -1.95 -2.61
CA VAL A 153 -14.34 -1.15 -1.42
C VAL A 153 -13.07 -0.47 -0.97
N THR A 154 -13.21 0.69 -0.36
CA THR A 154 -12.16 1.29 0.45
C THR A 154 -12.74 1.94 1.70
N VAL A 155 -11.88 2.29 2.64
CA VAL A 155 -12.24 3.03 3.86
C VAL A 155 -11.68 4.45 3.76
N PRO A 156 -12.22 5.44 4.50
CA PRO A 156 -11.68 6.79 4.53
C PRO A 156 -10.17 6.83 4.72
N GLY A 157 -9.49 7.76 4.09
CA GLY A 157 -8.03 7.93 4.13
C GLY A 157 -7.23 6.89 3.36
N VAL A 158 -7.81 5.78 2.88
CA VAL A 158 -7.06 4.76 2.14
C VAL A 158 -7.39 4.81 0.65
N LEU A 159 -6.40 5.13 -0.18
CA LEU A 159 -6.57 5.20 -1.63
C LEU A 159 -6.63 3.82 -2.30
N LEU A 160 -6.01 2.80 -1.68
CA LEU A 160 -5.97 1.45 -2.24
C LEU A 160 -7.26 0.68 -1.98
N VAL A 161 -7.93 0.29 -3.05
CA VAL A 161 -9.19 -0.48 -2.99
C VAL A 161 -8.96 -1.97 -2.72
N ARG A 162 -10.03 -2.65 -2.30
CA ARG A 162 -10.09 -4.10 -2.08
C ARG A 162 -11.23 -4.70 -2.87
N SER A 163 -11.00 -5.86 -3.49
CA SER A 163 -12.04 -6.61 -4.19
C SER A 163 -13.17 -6.98 -3.25
N ALA A 164 -14.39 -6.79 -3.71
CA ALA A 164 -15.62 -7.16 -3.04
C ALA A 164 -16.59 -7.81 -4.03
N ARG A 165 -17.62 -8.47 -3.50
CA ARG A 165 -18.73 -9.00 -4.27
C ARG A 165 -20.03 -8.67 -3.56
N ILE A 166 -21.08 -8.43 -4.33
CA ILE A 166 -22.44 -8.29 -3.81
C ILE A 166 -23.11 -9.65 -4.00
N GLN A 167 -23.75 -10.16 -2.94
CA GLN A 167 -24.38 -11.48 -2.91
C GLN A 167 -25.67 -11.39 -2.10
N ASP A 168 -26.63 -12.29 -2.34
CA ASP A 168 -27.93 -12.23 -1.65
C ASP A 168 -27.85 -12.68 -0.18
N GLU A 169 -26.83 -13.47 0.16
CA GLU A 169 -26.70 -14.07 1.48
C GLU A 169 -25.63 -13.38 2.36
N PRO A 170 -25.80 -13.36 3.69
CA PRO A 170 -24.77 -12.93 4.63
C PRO A 170 -23.61 -13.92 4.69
N ILE A 171 -22.47 -13.49 5.21
CA ILE A 171 -21.32 -14.38 5.39
C ILE A 171 -21.66 -15.47 6.42
N SER A 172 -21.43 -16.74 6.08
CA SER A 172 -21.64 -17.83 7.05
C SER A 172 -20.75 -17.66 8.29
N GLY A 173 -21.34 -17.82 9.48
CA GLY A 173 -20.66 -17.64 10.77
C GLY A 173 -20.26 -16.19 11.09
N ALA A 174 -20.85 -15.21 10.40
CA ALA A 174 -20.63 -13.80 10.69
C ALA A 174 -21.11 -13.43 12.10
N GLN A 175 -20.28 -12.68 12.82
CA GLN A 175 -20.69 -12.00 14.05
C GLN A 175 -20.78 -10.49 13.82
N PRO A 176 -21.67 -9.78 14.52
CA PRO A 176 -21.73 -8.32 14.46
C PRO A 176 -20.34 -7.74 14.71
N LEU A 177 -19.94 -6.79 13.86
CA LEU A 177 -18.67 -6.10 14.03
C LEU A 177 -18.77 -5.29 15.33
N PRO A 178 -17.84 -5.43 16.30
CA PRO A 178 -17.94 -4.72 17.56
C PRO A 178 -17.83 -3.22 17.35
N VAL A 179 -18.54 -2.43 18.15
CA VAL A 179 -18.37 -0.96 18.15
C VAL A 179 -17.00 -0.65 18.73
N ALA A 180 -16.18 0.09 17.98
CA ALA A 180 -14.86 0.55 18.43
C ALA A 180 -14.89 2.06 18.66
N SER A 181 -14.08 2.56 19.61
CA SER A 181 -13.94 4.00 19.80
C SER A 181 -13.38 4.66 18.55
N VAL A 182 -13.95 5.84 18.25
CA VAL A 182 -13.59 6.69 17.11
C VAL A 182 -12.58 7.75 17.51
N GLU A 183 -12.32 7.89 18.82
CA GLU A 183 -11.45 8.93 19.36
C GLU A 183 -9.99 8.71 18.95
N PRO A 184 -9.30 9.78 18.51
CA PRO A 184 -7.88 9.71 18.23
C PRO A 184 -7.08 9.30 19.47
N THR A 185 -6.54 8.09 19.49
CA THR A 185 -5.60 7.64 20.52
C THR A 185 -4.16 8.05 20.15
N SER A 186 -3.26 7.99 21.13
CA SER A 186 -1.83 8.18 20.88
C SER A 186 -1.30 7.24 19.78
N PRO A 187 -0.28 7.63 18.99
CA PRO A 187 0.30 6.77 17.96
C PRO A 187 0.77 5.41 18.51
N ARG A 188 1.25 5.39 19.76
CA ARG A 188 1.69 4.19 20.47
C ARG A 188 0.55 3.23 20.76
N LEU A 189 -0.63 3.74 21.08
CA LEU A 189 -1.80 2.95 21.50
C LEU A 189 -2.85 2.79 20.39
N ASP A 190 -2.63 3.37 19.21
CA ASP A 190 -3.56 3.29 18.09
C ASP A 190 -3.70 1.84 17.56
N PRO A 191 -4.88 1.21 17.76
CA PRO A 191 -5.09 -0.18 17.40
C PRO A 191 -5.19 -0.35 15.88
N VAL A 192 -5.69 0.66 15.15
CA VAL A 192 -5.79 0.67 13.69
C VAL A 192 -4.40 0.72 13.08
N LEU A 193 -3.57 1.66 13.54
CA LEU A 193 -2.20 1.82 13.09
C LEU A 193 -1.35 0.57 13.40
N THR A 194 -1.44 0.06 14.62
CA THR A 194 -0.71 -1.14 15.04
C THR A 194 -1.10 -2.35 14.20
N ALA A 195 -2.41 -2.55 13.94
CA ALA A 195 -2.88 -3.62 13.08
C ALA A 195 -2.42 -3.44 11.63
N HIS A 196 -2.51 -2.22 11.08
CA HIS A 196 -2.07 -1.92 9.71
C HIS A 196 -0.58 -2.20 9.50
N ARG A 197 0.27 -1.80 10.46
CA ARG A 197 1.72 -2.05 10.40
C ARG A 197 2.07 -3.53 10.52
N ARG A 198 1.37 -4.29 11.39
CA ARG A 198 1.52 -5.75 11.48
C ARG A 198 1.08 -6.47 10.21
N ASP A 199 -0.04 -6.07 9.62
CA ASP A 199 -0.52 -6.66 8.36
C ASP A 199 0.45 -6.36 7.20
N THR A 200 0.99 -5.13 7.17
CA THR A 200 2.04 -4.77 6.21
C THR A 200 3.27 -5.65 6.42
N ALA A 201 3.77 -5.76 7.65
CA ALA A 201 4.93 -6.60 7.99
C ALA A 201 4.74 -8.07 7.57
N ARG A 202 3.55 -8.66 7.82
CA ARG A 202 3.21 -10.02 7.37
C ARG A 202 3.26 -10.16 5.85
N GLY A 203 2.80 -9.14 5.12
CA GLY A 203 2.93 -9.10 3.66
C GLY A 203 4.38 -9.15 3.19
N TRP A 204 5.29 -8.46 3.89
CA TRP A 204 6.73 -8.50 3.61
C TRP A 204 7.38 -9.84 3.96
N THR A 205 6.88 -10.57 4.96
CA THR A 205 7.43 -11.88 5.35
C THR A 205 7.43 -12.88 4.19
N GLY A 206 6.36 -12.92 3.39
CA GLY A 206 6.31 -13.80 2.22
C GLY A 206 7.41 -13.49 1.20
N PHE A 207 7.69 -12.21 0.95
CA PHE A 207 8.80 -11.80 0.09
C PHE A 207 10.15 -12.18 0.69
N VAL A 208 10.36 -11.95 1.99
CA VAL A 208 11.61 -12.35 2.66
C VAL A 208 11.88 -13.84 2.53
N VAL A 209 10.87 -14.69 2.75
CA VAL A 209 11.01 -16.15 2.59
C VAL A 209 11.37 -16.51 1.15
N ALA A 210 10.69 -15.91 0.16
CA ALA A 210 10.99 -16.16 -1.24
C ALA A 210 12.42 -15.74 -1.64
N PHE A 211 12.88 -14.57 -1.17
CA PHE A 211 14.24 -14.09 -1.43
C PHE A 211 15.30 -14.93 -0.70
N LEU A 212 15.02 -15.43 0.51
CA LEU A 212 15.89 -16.36 1.22
C LEU A 212 16.00 -17.71 0.49
N ALA A 213 14.87 -18.24 0.01
CA ALA A 213 14.88 -19.46 -0.78
C ALA A 213 15.68 -19.29 -2.08
N LEU A 214 15.50 -18.15 -2.77
CA LEU A 214 16.29 -17.80 -3.95
C LEU A 214 17.78 -17.69 -3.62
N PHE A 215 18.14 -16.98 -2.55
CA PHE A 215 19.53 -16.82 -2.12
C PHE A 215 20.19 -18.17 -1.79
N ALA A 216 19.50 -19.02 -1.02
CA ALA A 216 19.99 -20.35 -0.66
C ALA A 216 20.17 -21.23 -1.91
N TRP A 217 19.21 -21.20 -2.83
CA TRP A 217 19.27 -21.95 -4.07
C TRP A 217 20.44 -21.48 -4.94
N VAL A 218 20.59 -20.18 -5.20
CA VAL A 218 21.72 -19.65 -5.97
C VAL A 218 23.06 -19.96 -5.28
N SER A 219 23.13 -19.89 -3.94
CA SER A 219 24.36 -20.21 -3.19
C SER A 219 24.75 -21.67 -3.35
N TRP A 220 23.80 -22.59 -3.21
CA TRP A 220 24.01 -24.02 -3.40
C TRP A 220 24.55 -24.32 -4.80
N PHE A 221 23.90 -23.77 -5.84
CA PHE A 221 24.29 -23.99 -7.23
C PHE A 221 25.59 -23.28 -7.63
N SER A 222 25.97 -22.21 -6.94
CA SER A 222 27.17 -21.42 -7.30
C SER A 222 28.48 -22.21 -7.24
N VAL A 223 28.56 -23.22 -6.37
CA VAL A 223 29.77 -24.04 -6.19
C VAL A 223 30.06 -24.89 -7.43
N ASP A 224 29.03 -25.54 -7.97
CA ASP A 224 29.16 -26.36 -9.18
C ASP A 224 29.33 -25.48 -10.42
N PHE A 225 28.62 -24.35 -10.45
CA PHE A 225 28.64 -23.44 -11.59
C PHE A 225 29.97 -22.68 -11.73
N ALA A 226 30.61 -22.28 -10.63
CA ALA A 226 31.92 -21.62 -10.67
C ALA A 226 33.02 -22.53 -11.25
N ARG A 227 32.88 -23.86 -11.11
CA ARG A 227 33.81 -24.84 -11.67
C ARG A 227 33.60 -25.05 -13.17
N ALA A 228 32.35 -25.07 -13.63
CA ALA A 228 32.01 -25.29 -15.04
C ALA A 228 32.15 -24.02 -15.90
N THR A 229 31.80 -22.86 -15.34
CA THR A 229 31.61 -21.62 -16.09
C THR A 229 32.22 -20.42 -15.36
N PRO A 230 33.56 -20.29 -15.32
CA PRO A 230 34.26 -19.31 -14.46
C PRO A 230 33.94 -17.83 -14.78
N TRP A 231 33.59 -17.51 -16.03
CA TRP A 231 33.21 -16.13 -16.41
C TRP A 231 31.86 -15.70 -15.80
N ALA A 232 31.02 -16.64 -15.37
CA ALA A 232 29.70 -16.37 -14.84
C ALA A 232 29.68 -16.21 -13.30
N VAL A 233 30.85 -16.34 -12.65
CA VAL A 233 31.04 -16.10 -11.20
C VAL A 233 30.64 -14.67 -10.82
N ILE A 234 31.02 -13.67 -11.62
CA ILE A 234 30.71 -12.26 -11.36
C ILE A 234 29.18 -12.03 -11.37
N PRO A 235 28.42 -12.40 -12.42
CA PRO A 235 26.96 -12.33 -12.40
C PRO A 235 26.31 -13.02 -11.20
N VAL A 236 26.75 -14.22 -10.84
CA VAL A 236 26.22 -14.97 -9.68
C VAL A 236 26.48 -14.23 -8.37
N ALA A 237 27.71 -13.71 -8.18
CA ALA A 237 28.06 -12.92 -7.02
C ALA A 237 27.20 -11.64 -6.92
N ILE A 238 26.91 -10.99 -8.04
CA ILE A 238 26.00 -9.83 -8.10
C ILE A 238 24.58 -10.23 -7.66
N VAL A 239 24.04 -11.35 -8.17
CA VAL A 239 22.71 -11.82 -7.79
C VAL A 239 22.63 -12.16 -6.30
N LEU A 240 23.64 -12.84 -5.75
CA LEU A 240 23.73 -13.14 -4.32
C LEU A 240 23.80 -11.86 -3.48
N LEU A 241 24.66 -10.91 -3.86
CA LEU A 241 24.78 -9.63 -3.16
C LEU A 241 23.45 -8.84 -3.18
N LEU A 242 22.80 -8.73 -4.34
CA LEU A 242 21.56 -7.98 -4.48
C LEU A 242 20.39 -8.64 -3.74
N SER A 243 20.27 -9.97 -3.82
CA SER A 243 19.22 -10.71 -3.10
C SER A 243 19.45 -10.68 -1.59
N GLY A 244 20.69 -10.84 -1.13
CA GLY A 244 21.07 -10.73 0.28
C GLY A 244 20.80 -9.33 0.85
N LEU A 245 21.25 -8.27 0.16
CA LEU A 245 21.01 -6.88 0.56
C LEU A 245 19.52 -6.55 0.57
N THR A 246 18.78 -6.97 -0.46
CA THR A 246 17.33 -6.76 -0.53
C THR A 246 16.63 -7.45 0.64
N THR A 247 16.99 -8.70 0.94
CA THR A 247 16.45 -9.46 2.07
C THR A 247 16.70 -8.73 3.38
N LEU A 248 17.93 -8.26 3.62
CA LEU A 248 18.29 -7.52 4.82
C LEU A 248 17.47 -6.23 4.97
N MET A 249 17.29 -5.48 3.88
CA MET A 249 16.46 -4.28 3.87
C MET A 249 14.98 -4.59 4.18
N MET A 250 14.45 -5.70 3.65
CA MET A 250 13.08 -6.13 3.93
C MET A 250 12.92 -6.57 5.39
N VAL A 251 13.86 -7.34 5.94
CA VAL A 251 13.88 -7.75 7.37
C VAL A 251 13.95 -6.52 8.27
N GLY A 252 14.84 -5.57 7.97
CA GLY A 252 14.91 -4.30 8.68
C GLY A 252 13.58 -3.54 8.64
N SER A 253 12.92 -3.51 7.48
CA SER A 253 11.59 -2.88 7.31
C SER A 253 10.51 -3.59 8.14
N ILE A 254 10.51 -4.93 8.18
CA ILE A 254 9.60 -5.72 9.03
C ILE A 254 9.82 -5.38 10.51
N ILE A 255 11.07 -5.40 10.98
CA ILE A 255 11.41 -5.05 12.37
C ILE A 255 10.92 -3.63 12.69
N LEU A 256 11.18 -2.67 11.80
CA LEU A 256 10.73 -1.29 11.95
C LEU A 256 9.19 -1.17 11.96
N MET A 257 8.46 -2.00 11.21
CA MET A 257 6.99 -2.01 11.23
C MET A 257 6.42 -2.67 12.48
N LEU A 258 7.10 -3.68 13.04
CA LEU A 258 6.65 -4.38 14.24
C LEU A 258 6.99 -3.64 15.54
N ARG A 259 8.02 -2.78 15.54
CA ARG A 259 8.36 -1.92 16.69
C ARG A 259 7.20 -0.96 17.01
N PRO A 260 6.80 -0.80 18.28
CA PRO A 260 5.84 0.23 18.67
C PRO A 260 6.29 1.63 18.20
N VAL A 261 5.33 2.50 17.86
CA VAL A 261 5.67 3.90 17.58
C VAL A 261 6.00 4.57 18.92
N PRO A 262 7.24 5.09 19.11
CA PRO A 262 7.70 5.57 20.42
C PRO A 262 7.23 7.01 20.70
N HIS A 263 5.97 7.31 20.43
CA HIS A 263 5.40 8.64 20.58
C HIS A 263 4.00 8.57 21.17
N ASP A 264 3.78 9.34 22.23
CA ASP A 264 2.51 9.36 22.97
C ASP A 264 1.53 10.41 22.44
N THR A 265 1.94 11.24 21.47
CA THR A 265 1.08 12.26 20.88
C THR A 265 1.18 12.31 19.36
N TRP A 266 0.05 12.59 18.72
CA TRP A 266 0.00 13.04 17.35
C TRP A 266 0.22 14.55 17.31
N THR A 267 1.03 15.03 16.38
CA THR A 267 1.19 16.45 16.10
C THR A 267 0.58 16.75 14.74
N GLU A 268 -0.44 17.60 14.72
CA GLU A 268 -1.04 18.10 13.50
C GLU A 268 -0.20 19.25 12.94
N LEU A 269 0.16 19.18 11.67
CA LEU A 269 0.87 20.23 10.96
C LEU A 269 0.03 20.68 9.76
N ARG A 270 -0.13 21.99 9.61
CA ARG A 270 -0.68 22.57 8.37
C ARG A 270 0.40 22.54 7.29
N VAL A 271 0.05 22.10 6.09
CA VAL A 271 1.04 21.91 5.02
C VAL A 271 0.58 22.49 3.69
N VAL A 272 1.55 22.97 2.93
CA VAL A 272 1.40 23.41 1.54
C VAL A 272 2.39 22.62 0.71
N LEU A 273 1.91 21.96 -0.35
CA LEU A 273 2.75 21.23 -1.28
C LEU A 273 3.44 22.23 -2.24
N ASP A 274 4.73 22.02 -2.49
CA ASP A 274 5.51 22.89 -3.39
C ASP A 274 5.26 22.58 -4.88
N GLY A 275 4.52 21.50 -5.18
CA GLY A 275 4.24 21.07 -6.54
C GLY A 275 3.39 19.79 -6.59
N PRO A 276 3.16 19.23 -7.79
CA PRO A 276 2.32 18.06 -7.94
C PRO A 276 2.93 16.82 -7.28
N ILE A 277 2.08 15.98 -6.71
CA ILE A 277 2.50 14.68 -6.16
C ILE A 277 2.87 13.76 -7.30
N GLN A 278 4.11 13.28 -7.29
CA GLN A 278 4.56 12.23 -8.19
C GLN A 278 4.36 10.89 -7.50
N PHE A 279 3.97 9.85 -8.22
CA PHE A 279 3.96 8.48 -7.70
C PHE A 279 4.21 7.48 -8.82
N ASN A 280 4.60 6.27 -8.43
CA ASN A 280 4.86 5.15 -9.33
C ASN A 280 3.67 4.16 -9.34
N GLY A 281 3.71 3.18 -10.24
CA GLY A 281 2.74 2.08 -10.29
C GLY A 281 2.84 1.09 -9.12
N ARG A 282 3.65 1.36 -8.09
CA ARG A 282 3.69 0.60 -6.81
C ARG A 282 2.86 1.26 -5.72
N GLY A 283 2.25 2.41 -5.99
CA GLY A 283 1.52 3.17 -4.99
C GLY A 283 2.46 3.89 -4.03
N MET A 284 3.70 4.18 -4.45
CA MET A 284 4.66 4.97 -3.69
C MET A 284 4.75 6.36 -4.32
N ALA A 285 4.57 7.37 -3.48
CA ALA A 285 4.56 8.78 -3.80
C ALA A 285 5.85 9.49 -3.36
N ARG A 286 6.16 10.53 -4.11
CA ARG A 286 7.21 11.52 -3.90
C ARG A 286 6.57 12.90 -3.97
N PHE A 287 6.84 13.71 -2.96
CA PHE A 287 6.33 15.07 -2.85
C PHE A 287 7.25 15.91 -1.95
N ARG A 288 7.12 17.22 -2.04
CA ARG A 288 7.79 18.20 -1.20
C ARG A 288 6.79 19.28 -0.80
N GLY A 289 7.05 19.93 0.31
CA GLY A 289 6.22 21.01 0.77
C GLY A 289 6.82 21.73 1.97
N ARG A 290 6.03 22.68 2.49
CA ARG A 290 6.28 23.43 3.71
C ARG A 290 5.20 23.10 4.72
N ALA A 291 5.62 22.81 5.94
CA ALA A 291 4.75 22.57 7.08
C ALA A 291 4.91 23.71 8.09
N THR A 292 3.84 24.08 8.77
CA THR A 292 3.88 25.02 9.89
C THR A 292 3.90 24.23 11.19
N LEU A 293 4.95 24.42 12.00
CA LEU A 293 5.07 23.84 13.32
C LEU A 293 4.05 24.45 14.30
N PRO A 294 3.78 23.81 15.45
CA PRO A 294 2.86 24.35 16.46
C PRO A 294 3.25 25.74 16.98
N ASP A 295 4.54 26.08 16.94
CA ASP A 295 5.08 27.39 17.30
C ASP A 295 5.02 28.43 16.17
N GLY A 296 4.35 28.10 15.05
CA GLY A 296 4.21 28.97 13.88
C GLY A 296 5.39 28.95 12.92
N ARG A 297 6.52 28.30 13.26
CA ARG A 297 7.71 28.30 12.40
C ARG A 297 7.49 27.40 11.17
N PRO A 298 7.85 27.87 9.96
CA PRO A 298 7.82 27.03 8.78
C PRO A 298 8.99 26.03 8.77
N ILE A 299 8.71 24.80 8.34
CA ILE A 299 9.71 23.74 8.14
C ILE A 299 9.42 23.02 6.81
N THR A 300 10.44 22.86 5.98
CA THR A 300 10.31 22.06 4.74
C THR A 300 10.19 20.58 5.06
N PHE A 301 9.45 19.82 4.25
CA PHE A 301 9.41 18.37 4.31
C PHE A 301 9.49 17.72 2.92
N ARG A 302 9.90 16.45 2.89
CA ARG A 302 10.01 15.64 1.67
C ARG A 302 9.55 14.21 1.93
N GLY A 303 8.60 13.75 1.13
CA GLY A 303 8.30 12.33 0.95
C GLY A 303 9.04 11.79 -0.28
N ALA A 304 9.80 10.70 -0.15
CA ALA A 304 10.54 10.10 -1.29
C ALA A 304 9.98 8.75 -1.74
N LEU A 305 9.51 7.95 -0.79
CA LEU A 305 8.89 6.64 -0.98
C LEU A 305 7.80 6.50 0.08
N VAL A 306 6.74 7.30 -0.07
CA VAL A 306 5.65 7.37 0.91
C VAL A 306 4.42 6.71 0.31
N PRO A 307 3.65 5.87 1.03
CA PRO A 307 2.43 5.30 0.46
C PRO A 307 1.48 6.35 -0.09
N VAL A 308 0.89 6.09 -1.24
CA VAL A 308 0.03 7.04 -1.96
C VAL A 308 -1.16 7.51 -1.13
N SER A 309 -1.67 6.67 -0.21
CA SER A 309 -2.69 7.06 0.75
C SER A 309 -2.26 8.24 1.62
N VAL A 310 -1.03 8.25 2.15
CA VAL A 310 -0.51 9.39 2.94
C VAL A 310 -0.48 10.65 2.09
N ALA A 311 0.01 10.54 0.85
CA ALA A 311 0.07 11.67 -0.07
C ALA A 311 -1.33 12.21 -0.42
N ALA A 312 -2.31 11.33 -0.60
CA ALA A 312 -3.69 11.69 -0.86
C ALA A 312 -4.34 12.43 0.32
N ASN A 313 -4.10 11.97 1.55
CA ASN A 313 -4.57 12.67 2.75
C ASN A 313 -3.97 14.07 2.86
N ILE A 314 -2.67 14.21 2.62
CA ILE A 314 -2.00 15.51 2.63
C ILE A 314 -2.61 16.45 1.59
N ALA A 315 -2.78 15.96 0.36
CA ALA A 315 -3.33 16.75 -0.74
C ALA A 315 -4.78 17.20 -0.48
N ALA A 316 -5.60 16.30 0.06
CA ALA A 316 -7.02 16.54 0.27
C ALA A 316 -7.31 17.42 1.47
N THR A 317 -6.51 17.30 2.54
CA THR A 317 -6.80 17.95 3.81
C THR A 317 -5.93 19.17 4.09
N GLY A 318 -4.82 19.34 3.36
CA GLY A 318 -3.79 20.33 3.69
C GLY A 318 -3.15 20.09 5.06
N ARG A 319 -3.26 18.87 5.61
CA ARG A 319 -2.78 18.50 6.94
C ARG A 319 -1.83 17.31 6.85
N LEU A 320 -0.85 17.32 7.74
CA LEU A 320 0.12 16.23 7.94
C LEU A 320 0.16 15.89 9.42
N TRP A 321 -0.17 14.66 9.78
CA TRP A 321 -0.05 14.19 11.16
C TRP A 321 1.27 13.45 11.33
N THR A 322 2.12 13.94 12.23
CA THR A 322 3.38 13.30 12.63
C THR A 322 3.23 12.63 13.99
N ALA A 323 3.89 11.49 14.17
CA ALA A 323 4.05 10.91 15.50
C ALA A 323 5.11 11.73 16.26
N GLY A 324 4.67 12.51 17.25
CA GLY A 324 5.48 13.50 17.95
C GLY A 324 5.88 14.71 17.10
N LEU A 325 6.64 15.63 17.71
CA LEU A 325 7.13 16.84 17.06
C LEU A 325 8.27 16.50 16.07
N PRO A 326 8.19 16.92 14.79
CA PRO A 326 9.21 16.61 13.81
C PRO A 326 10.53 17.34 14.15
N ARG A 327 11.65 16.64 13.93
CA ARG A 327 13.00 17.20 14.12
C ARG A 327 13.64 17.54 12.78
N PRO A 328 14.32 18.69 12.66
CA PRO A 328 15.05 19.04 11.43
C PRO A 328 16.03 17.94 11.01
N ARG A 329 16.14 17.72 9.70
CA ARG A 329 16.99 16.72 9.04
C ARG A 329 16.70 15.25 9.40
N LYS A 330 15.66 14.98 10.18
CA LYS A 330 15.25 13.61 10.55
C LYS A 330 13.98 13.21 9.82
N SER A 331 13.83 11.90 9.63
CA SER A 331 12.56 11.32 9.21
C SER A 331 11.63 11.21 10.42
N ALA A 332 10.37 11.58 10.27
CA ALA A 332 9.34 11.35 11.27
C ALA A 332 8.30 10.37 10.70
N PRO A 333 7.77 9.45 11.53
CA PRO A 333 6.61 8.66 11.16
C PRO A 333 5.40 9.57 10.96
N VAL A 334 4.63 9.31 9.92
CA VAL A 334 3.41 10.05 9.59
C VAL A 334 2.26 9.11 9.32
N GLY A 335 1.05 9.59 9.51
CA GLY A 335 -0.17 8.82 9.29
C GLY A 335 -1.41 9.69 9.35
N VAL A 336 -2.54 9.07 9.64
CA VAL A 336 -3.77 9.77 10.03
C VAL A 336 -4.32 9.04 11.26
N PRO A 337 -4.55 9.74 12.39
CA PRO A 337 -5.00 9.10 13.63
C PRO A 337 -6.27 8.25 13.42
N GLY A 338 -6.28 7.01 13.88
CA GLY A 338 -7.41 6.09 13.74
C GLY A 338 -7.66 5.58 12.32
N HIS A 339 -6.73 5.80 11.38
CA HIS A 339 -6.85 5.34 9.99
C HIS A 339 -5.70 4.40 9.61
N ALA A 340 -5.97 3.48 8.68
CA ALA A 340 -4.98 2.52 8.18
C ALA A 340 -4.00 3.16 7.17
N VAL A 341 -3.37 4.26 7.58
CA VAL A 341 -2.49 5.12 6.77
C VAL A 341 -1.21 5.37 7.55
N PHE A 342 -0.08 4.95 7.00
CA PHE A 342 1.24 5.11 7.64
C PHE A 342 2.35 5.32 6.61
N GLY A 343 3.35 6.11 6.96
CA GLY A 343 4.55 6.35 6.17
C GLY A 343 5.62 7.09 6.96
N ALA A 344 6.62 7.61 6.26
CA ALA A 344 7.65 8.45 6.87
C ALA A 344 8.04 9.59 5.93
N VAL A 345 8.17 10.80 6.46
CA VAL A 345 8.64 11.98 5.71
C VAL A 345 9.85 12.58 6.40
N ARG A 346 10.75 13.19 5.61
CA ARG A 346 11.96 13.83 6.13
C ARG A 346 11.75 15.33 6.25
N PHE A 347 12.04 15.90 7.41
CA PHE A 347 11.92 17.34 7.68
C PHE A 347 13.25 18.06 7.55
N GLY A 348 13.23 19.38 7.32
CA GLY A 348 14.41 20.24 7.26
C GLY A 348 15.41 19.86 6.16
N SER A 349 14.92 19.43 5.01
CA SER A 349 15.78 19.14 3.85
C SER A 349 16.14 20.46 3.16
N PRO A 350 17.42 20.72 2.84
CA PRO A 350 17.80 21.95 2.13
C PRO A 350 17.02 22.04 0.82
N HIS A 351 16.44 23.21 0.59
CA HIS A 351 15.73 23.54 -0.64
C HIS A 351 16.77 23.58 -1.77
N ARG A 352 16.98 22.46 -2.48
CA ARG A 352 17.68 22.52 -3.76
C ARG A 352 16.67 23.04 -4.78
N PRO A 353 16.84 24.24 -5.33
CA PRO A 353 15.97 24.74 -6.38
C PRO A 353 15.94 23.72 -7.52
N HIS A 354 14.76 23.53 -8.11
CA HIS A 354 14.62 22.74 -9.33
C HIS A 354 15.55 23.38 -10.38
N ARG A 355 16.59 22.66 -10.81
CA ARG A 355 17.19 22.91 -12.12
C ARG A 355 16.06 22.63 -13.12
N THR A 356 15.48 23.68 -13.66
CA THR A 356 14.77 23.64 -14.94
C THR A 356 15.79 23.15 -15.96
N GLY A 357 15.61 21.92 -16.42
CA GLY A 357 16.32 21.35 -17.55
C GLY A 357 15.44 21.42 -18.78
#